data_AF-A0A8C7Q1A9-F1
#
_entry.id   AF-A0A8C7Q1A9-F1
#
_cell.length_a   1.000
_cell.length_b   1.000
_cell.length_c   1.000
_cell.angle_alpha   90.00
_cell.angle_beta   90.00
_cell.angle_gamma   90.00
#
_symmetry.space_group_name_H-M   'P 1'
#
loop_
_entity.id
_entity.type
_entity.pdbx_description
1 polymer ?
#
loop_
_entity_poly.entity_id
_entity_poly.type
_entity_poly.pdbx_seq_one_letter_code
_entity_poly.pdbx_strand_id
1 'polypeptide(L)' 'MSFGLERIPDQLGYLVISEDGVLASAGELENDEHTAGVIMQMMRTACRFRLQGAAEPPFKRMSGKPPLQSTHSHRTGTQ' A
#
# COMPACT_ATOMS: atom_id res chain seq x y z
N MET A 1 -9.73 -5.39 15.88
CA MET A 1 -10.72 -4.81 14.94
C MET A 1 -10.26 -4.98 13.47
N SER A 2 -9.77 -6.16 13.07
CA SER A 2 -9.27 -6.43 11.70
C SER A 2 -10.30 -7.08 10.77
N PHE A 3 -11.40 -7.61 11.31
CA PHE A 3 -12.44 -8.35 10.57
C PHE A 3 -13.06 -7.64 9.34
N GLY A 4 -12.88 -6.32 9.21
CA GLY A 4 -13.35 -5.58 8.05
C GLY A 4 -12.41 -5.63 6.84
N LEU A 5 -11.10 -5.69 7.07
CA LEU A 5 -10.09 -5.68 6.00
C LEU A 5 -10.06 -7.05 5.31
N GLU A 6 -10.11 -8.14 6.07
CA GLU A 6 -10.13 -9.52 5.56
C GLU A 6 -11.30 -9.86 4.62
N ARG A 7 -12.32 -9.00 4.57
CA ARG A 7 -13.50 -9.20 3.73
C ARG A 7 -13.41 -8.46 2.39
N ILE A 8 -12.33 -7.74 2.12
CA ILE A 8 -12.11 -7.04 0.85
C ILE A 8 -11.82 -8.09 -0.24
N PRO A 9 -12.60 -8.13 -1.35
CA PRO A 9 -12.32 -9.05 -2.45
C PRO A 9 -10.93 -8.82 -3.03
N ASP A 10 -10.26 -9.90 -3.42
CA ASP A 10 -8.92 -9.91 -4.03
C ASP A 10 -7.80 -9.26 -3.18
N GLN A 11 -8.03 -9.08 -1.87
CA GLN A 11 -6.96 -8.65 -0.98
C GLN A 11 -5.92 -9.77 -0.81
N LEU A 12 -4.64 -9.43 -0.99
CA LEU A 12 -3.51 -10.32 -0.76
C LEU A 12 -2.93 -10.22 0.66
N GLY A 13 -3.20 -9.10 1.34
CA GLY A 13 -2.74 -8.84 2.70
C GLY A 13 -3.25 -7.49 3.20
N TYR A 14 -3.06 -7.23 4.49
CA TYR A 14 -3.37 -5.94 5.10
C TYR A 14 -2.35 -5.56 6.15
N LEU A 15 -2.27 -4.26 6.44
CA LEU A 15 -1.37 -3.69 7.42
C LEU A 15 -2.07 -2.54 8.14
N VAL A 16 -2.05 -2.55 9.46
CA VAL A 16 -2.58 -1.52 10.36
C VAL A 16 -1.41 -0.98 11.19
N ILE A 17 -1.14 0.32 11.08
CA ILE A 17 0.05 0.96 11.65
C ILE A 17 -0.38 2.13 12.55
N SER A 18 0.36 2.34 13.63
CA SER A 18 0.30 3.51 14.51
C SER A 18 1.65 4.22 14.54
N GLU A 19 1.73 5.36 15.24
CA GLU A 19 3.02 6.05 15.44
C GLU A 19 4.05 5.18 16.18
N ASP A 20 3.59 4.23 17.01
CA ASP A 20 4.45 3.33 17.81
C ASP A 20 4.86 2.05 17.05
N GLY A 21 4.29 1.80 15.86
CA GLY A 21 4.60 0.63 15.05
C GLY A 21 3.37 -0.12 14.51
N VAL A 22 3.57 -1.36 14.07
CA VAL A 22 2.55 -2.22 13.48
C VAL A 22 1.59 -2.73 14.56
N LEU A 23 0.30 -2.49 14.38
CA LEU A 23 -0.77 -2.97 15.28
C LEU A 23 -1.33 -4.32 14.83
N ALA A 24 -1.44 -4.53 13.52
CA ALA A 24 -1.91 -5.78 12.92
C ALA A 24 -1.39 -5.89 11.48
N SER A 25 -1.07 -7.11 11.06
CA SER A 25 -0.69 -7.41 9.67
C SER A 25 -1.13 -8.83 9.31
N ALA A 26 -1.36 -9.09 8.02
CA ALA A 26 -1.61 -10.44 7.52
C ALA A 26 -1.33 -10.54 6.01
N GLY A 27 -1.19 -11.78 5.52
CA GLY A 27 -0.97 -12.09 4.11
C GLY A 27 0.42 -11.66 3.65
N GLU A 28 0.53 -11.13 2.44
CA GLU A 28 1.82 -10.69 1.85
C GLU A 28 2.53 -9.57 2.65
N LEU A 29 1.85 -8.95 3.61
CA LEU A 29 2.41 -7.89 4.46
C LEU A 29 2.65 -8.33 5.91
N GLU A 30 2.49 -9.62 6.20
CA GLU A 30 2.66 -10.15 7.55
C GLU A 30 4.10 -9.94 8.05
N ASN A 31 4.26 -9.29 9.20
CA ASN A 31 5.55 -9.00 9.84
C ASN A 31 6.54 -8.18 8.98
N ASP A 32 6.07 -7.50 7.91
CA ASP A 32 6.91 -6.63 7.09
C ASP A 32 6.98 -5.21 7.67
N GLU A 33 7.73 -5.07 8.78
CA GLU A 33 7.96 -3.79 9.45
C GLU A 33 8.66 -2.76 8.58
N HIS A 34 9.52 -3.23 7.66
CA HIS A 34 10.21 -2.36 6.72
C HIS A 34 9.21 -1.67 5.79
N THR A 35 8.31 -2.44 5.17
CA THR A 35 7.23 -1.88 4.34
C THR A 35 6.33 -0.94 5.14
N ALA A 36 6.03 -1.27 6.41
CA ALA A 36 5.30 -0.37 7.31
C ALA A 36 5.98 1.00 7.46
N GLY A 37 7.30 0.99 7.69
CA GLY A 37 8.10 2.21 7.80
C GLY A 37 8.09 3.06 6.52
N VAL A 38 8.23 2.41 5.36
CA VAL A 38 8.18 3.09 4.05
C VAL A 38 6.80 3.72 3.83
N ILE A 39 5.70 3.00 4.06
CA ILE A 39 4.34 3.52 3.89
C ILE A 39 4.09 4.71 4.82
N MET A 40 4.54 4.65 6.08
CA MET A 40 4.40 5.76 7.03
C MET A 40 5.15 7.01 6.55
N GLN A 41 6.37 6.84 6.05
CA GLN A 41 7.15 7.95 5.48
C GLN A 41 6.47 8.53 4.23
N MET A 42 5.90 7.69 3.36
CA MET A 42 5.12 8.14 2.20
C MET A 42 3.89 8.94 2.62
N MET A 43 3.12 8.48 3.61
CA MET A 43 1.97 9.21 4.16
C MET A 43 2.36 10.58 4.70
N ARG A 44 3.39 10.65 5.57
CA ARG A 44 3.88 11.92 6.14
C ARG A 44 4.32 12.90 5.06
N THR A 45 5.02 12.39 4.05
CA THR A 45 5.49 13.17 2.90
C THR A 45 4.32 13.71 2.09
N ALA A 46 3.35 12.86 1.74
CA ALA A 46 2.15 13.27 1.00
C ALA A 46 1.28 14.26 1.77
N CYS A 47 1.13 14.10 3.09
CA CYS A 47 0.38 15.04 3.93
C CYS A 47 1.04 16.43 3.96
N ARG A 48 2.37 16.50 3.81
CA ARG A 48 3.10 17.76 3.71
C ARG A 48 2.88 18.46 2.37
N PHE A 49 2.61 17.71 1.30
CA PHE A 49 2.23 18.25 0.00
C PHE A 49 0.75 18.70 0.01
N ARG A 50 0.49 19.81 0.69
CA ARG A 50 -0.82 20.46 0.66
C ARG A 50 -1.00 21.16 -0.69
N LEU A 51 -2.03 20.75 -1.43
CA LEU A 51 -2.56 21.55 -2.53
C LEU A 51 -3.15 22.83 -1.92
N GLN A 52 -2.68 24.00 -2.36
CA GLN A 52 -3.17 25.30 -1.89
C GLN A 52 -4.69 25.38 -2.05
N GLY A 53 -5.39 25.71 -0.96
CA GLY A 53 -6.86 25.84 -0.93
C GLY A 53 -7.63 24.53 -0.68
N ALA A 54 -6.96 23.39 -0.51
CA ALA A 54 -7.63 22.15 -0.13
C ALA A 54 -8.08 22.18 1.35
N ALA A 55 -9.32 21.75 1.61
CA ALA A 55 -9.83 21.52 2.96
C ALA A 55 -9.13 20.30 3.60
N GLU A 56 -8.92 20.33 4.92
CA GLU A 56 -8.34 19.19 5.65
C GLU A 56 -9.34 18.02 5.74
N PRO A 57 -8.87 16.76 5.62
CA PRO A 57 -7.49 16.32 5.35
C PRO A 57 -7.11 16.42 3.85
N PRO A 58 -5.81 16.51 3.51
CA PRO A 58 -5.35 16.77 2.13
C PRO A 58 -5.77 15.70 1.11
N PHE A 59 -6.02 14.46 1.56
CA PHE A 59 -6.57 13.39 0.74
C PHE A 59 -7.27 12.33 1.62
N LYS A 60 -8.20 11.57 1.02
CA LYS A 60 -8.92 10.47 1.71
C LYS A 60 -8.26 9.11 1.55
N ARG A 61 -7.51 8.88 0.46
CA ARG A 61 -6.86 7.60 0.13
C ARG A 61 -5.65 7.82 -0.75
N MET A 62 -4.58 7.07 -0.49
CA MET A 62 -3.40 6.94 -1.35
C MET A 62 -3.43 5.56 -2.02
N SER A 63 -3.08 5.48 -3.31
CA SER A 63 -2.97 4.23 -4.06
C SER A 63 -1.61 4.15 -4.72
N GLY A 64 -0.84 3.11 -4.43
CA GLY A 64 0.38 2.75 -5.17
C GLY A 64 0.05 1.70 -6.23
N LYS A 65 0.46 1.92 -7.47
CA LYS A 65 0.39 0.90 -8.53
C LYS A 65 1.76 0.25 -8.62
N PRO A 66 1.88 -1.09 -8.50
CA PRO A 66 3.14 -1.74 -8.79
C PRO A 66 3.54 -1.45 -10.26
N PRO A 67 4.84 -1.47 -10.58
CA PRO A 67 5.29 -1.30 -11.95
C PRO A 67 4.59 -2.31 -12.86
N LEU A 68 4.13 -1.84 -14.02
CA LEU A 68 3.54 -2.70 -15.04
C LEU A 68 4.63 -3.70 -15.44
N GLN A 69 4.50 -4.97 -15.04
CA GLN A 69 5.41 -5.99 -15.52
C GLN A 69 5.17 -6.14 -17.01
N SER A 70 6.09 -5.64 -17.84
CA SER A 70 6.09 -5.90 -19.28
C SER A 70 6.19 -7.41 -19.46
N THR A 71 5.09 -8.05 -19.83
CA THR A 71 5.07 -9.46 -20.20
C THR A 71 5.99 -9.61 -21.40
N HIS A 72 7.26 -9.98 -21.17
CA HIS A 72 8.12 -10.48 -22.23
C HIS A 72 7.52 -11.82 -22.62
N SER A 73 6.61 -11.77 -23.60
CA SER A 73 6.12 -12.95 -24.29
C SER A 73 7.32 -13.52 -25.03
N HIS A 74 8.02 -14.44 -24.37
CA HIS A 74 9.03 -15.28 -25.00
C HIS A 74 8.29 -16.11 -26.05
N ARG A 75 8.27 -15.58 -27.28
CA ARG A 75 7.81 -16.31 -28.46
C ARG A 75 8.86 -17.36 -28.78
N THR A 76 8.80 -18.50 -28.09
CA THR A 76 9.65 -19.66 -28.36
C THR A 76 8.91 -20.66 -29.24
N GLY A 77 9.48 -20.93 -30.42
CA GLY A 77 9.18 -22.08 -31.29
C GLY A 77 7.95 -21.90 -32.19
N THR A 78 7.96 -22.30 -33.46
CA THR A 78 8.72 -23.38 -34.10
C THR A 78 9.12 -23.04 -35.54
N GLN A 79 10.20 -23.69 -35.98
CA GLN A 79 10.70 -23.73 -37.37
C GLN A 79 9.63 -24.14 -38.38
#